data_AF-C7GI94-F1
#
_entry.id   AF-C7GI94-F1
#
_cell.length_a   1.000
_cell.length_b   1.000
_cell.length_c   1.000
_cell.angle_alpha   90.00
_cell.angle_beta   90.00
_cell.angle_gamma   90.00
#
_symmetry.space_group_name_H-M   'P 1'
#
loop_
_entity.id
_entity.type
_entity.pdbx_description
1 polymer ?
#
loop_
_entity_poly.entity_id
_entity_poly.type
_entity_poly.pdbx_seq_one_letter_code
_entity_poly.pdbx_strand_id
1 'polypeptide(L)'
;MNSDMTKYCYQHFENAYNIGWNVNFDSTVESKETFDSIFIEKLTLYCENPLNSDLNGVCRETEIDGKKYVKGFGEIRIIDLKKKIRYAAPNVIIDDILNGKYIPPIEFVDAVLTGPTFDSEEYQEFYLNYSEKNFWGENEENLKKIVKVLELAGDFEGFKDYILNNDLINIVVPKGSLLNYTITEGK
;
A
#
# COMPACT_ATOMS: atom_id res chain seq x y z
N MET A 1 -16.42 1.70 -1.89
CA MET A 1 -16.56 0.55 -0.98
C MET A 1 -15.18 -0.07 -0.94
N ASN A 2 -14.39 0.23 0.10
CA ASN A 2 -13.04 -0.31 0.23
C ASN A 2 -13.22 -1.74 0.73
N SER A 3 -13.29 -2.71 -0.18
CA SER A 3 -13.20 -4.12 0.17
C SER A 3 -11.73 -4.54 0.10
N ASP A 4 -11.38 -5.62 0.79
CA ASP A 4 -10.05 -6.20 0.64
C ASP A 4 -9.77 -6.55 -0.82
N MET A 5 -8.49 -6.53 -1.18
CA MET A 5 -7.97 -6.87 -2.51
C MET A 5 -8.46 -5.94 -3.63
N THR A 6 -9.01 -4.76 -3.29
CA THR A 6 -9.24 -3.66 -4.24
C THR A 6 -8.02 -2.75 -4.30
N LYS A 7 -7.92 -1.88 -5.31
CA LYS A 7 -6.82 -0.90 -5.37
C LYS A 7 -6.97 0.12 -4.24
N TYR A 8 -5.89 0.32 -3.50
CA TYR A 8 -5.82 1.30 -2.43
C TYR A 8 -5.73 2.71 -3.02
N CYS A 9 -6.55 3.63 -2.49
CA CYS A 9 -6.63 5.02 -2.93
C CYS A 9 -7.03 5.98 -1.81
N TYR A 10 -6.75 5.64 -0.55
CA TYR A 10 -7.27 6.39 0.61
C TYR A 10 -6.50 7.70 0.85
N GLN A 11 -5.17 7.66 1.01
CA GLN A 11 -4.35 8.88 1.17
C GLN A 11 -3.84 9.43 -0.16
N HIS A 12 -3.38 8.54 -1.03
CA HIS A 12 -2.86 8.86 -2.36
C HIS A 12 -3.07 7.66 -3.28
N PHE A 13 -2.97 7.91 -4.59
CA PHE A 13 -2.95 6.82 -5.54
C PHE A 13 -1.58 6.15 -5.50
N GLU A 14 -1.57 4.84 -5.35
CA GLU A 14 -0.38 4.00 -5.43
C GLU A 14 -0.79 2.62 -5.93
N ASN A 15 0.15 1.85 -6.48
CA ASN A 15 -0.13 0.50 -6.94
C ASN A 15 -0.08 -0.52 -5.78
N ALA A 16 -0.97 -0.35 -4.80
CA ALA A 16 -1.14 -1.27 -3.68
C ALA A 16 -2.58 -1.80 -3.60
N TYR A 17 -2.74 -2.95 -2.95
CA TYR A 17 -4.02 -3.56 -2.64
C TYR A 17 -4.46 -3.21 -1.23
N ASN A 18 -5.70 -2.76 -1.11
CA ASN A 18 -6.37 -2.43 0.14
C ASN A 18 -6.57 -3.68 0.99
N ILE A 19 -6.22 -3.60 2.28
CA ILE A 19 -6.42 -4.66 3.28
C ILE A 19 -6.91 -4.00 4.58
N GLY A 20 -8.00 -4.50 5.16
CA GLY A 20 -8.46 -4.13 6.50
C GLY A 20 -9.18 -2.79 6.61
N TRP A 21 -9.27 -1.98 5.54
CA TRP A 21 -10.03 -0.70 5.54
C TRP A 21 -11.53 -0.87 5.27
N ASN A 22 -12.09 -2.03 5.62
CA ASN A 22 -13.48 -2.37 5.33
C ASN A 22 -14.43 -1.56 6.24
N VAL A 23 -15.26 -0.72 5.63
CA VAL A 23 -16.30 0.07 6.32
C VAL A 23 -17.43 -0.78 6.93
N ASN A 24 -17.44 -2.09 6.68
CA ASN A 24 -18.50 -3.04 7.06
C ASN A 24 -17.94 -4.20 7.88
N PHE A 25 -17.08 -3.94 8.88
CA PHE A 25 -16.88 -4.93 9.92
C PHE A 25 -18.21 -5.11 10.66
N ASP A 26 -18.89 -6.22 10.38
CA ASP A 26 -19.97 -6.67 11.22
C ASP A 26 -19.35 -7.13 12.54
N SER A 27 -19.24 -6.19 13.49
CA SER A 27 -18.64 -6.35 14.82
C SER A 27 -19.27 -7.45 15.69
N THR A 28 -20.21 -8.22 15.14
CA THR A 28 -21.00 -9.24 15.83
C THR A 28 -20.45 -10.65 15.67
N VAL A 29 -19.43 -10.87 14.83
CA VAL A 29 -18.82 -12.19 14.61
C VAL A 29 -17.33 -12.15 14.97
N GLU A 30 -16.98 -12.74 16.11
CA GLU A 30 -15.59 -13.02 16.49
C GLU A 30 -15.13 -14.32 15.84
N SER A 31 -14.05 -14.27 15.06
CA SER A 31 -13.36 -15.44 14.54
C SER A 31 -12.56 -16.14 15.63
N LYS A 32 -12.49 -17.48 15.55
CA LYS A 32 -11.59 -18.33 16.36
C LYS A 32 -10.33 -18.73 15.60
N GLU A 33 -10.11 -18.17 14.42
CA GLU A 33 -8.93 -18.49 13.61
C GLU A 33 -7.68 -18.00 14.33
N THR A 34 -6.70 -18.90 14.43
CA THR A 34 -5.41 -18.63 15.05
C THR A 34 -4.34 -18.60 13.98
N PHE A 35 -3.54 -17.54 13.97
CA PHE A 35 -2.43 -17.40 13.04
C PHE A 35 -1.12 -17.89 13.66
N ASP A 36 -0.18 -18.31 12.80
CA ASP A 36 1.16 -18.68 13.23
C ASP A 36 1.87 -17.53 13.94
N SER A 37 2.63 -17.85 14.99
CA SER A 37 3.44 -16.92 15.76
C SER A 37 4.40 -16.10 14.90
N ILE A 38 4.97 -16.69 13.85
CA ILE A 38 5.89 -16.01 12.92
C ILE A 38 5.15 -14.91 12.14
N PHE A 39 3.91 -15.20 11.71
CA PHE A 39 3.08 -14.20 11.03
C PHE A 39 2.77 -13.02 11.97
N ILE A 40 2.36 -13.31 13.20
CA ILE A 40 2.05 -12.29 14.21
C ILE A 40 3.27 -11.42 14.52
N GLU A 41 4.44 -12.02 14.71
CA GLU A 41 5.68 -11.31 15.00
C GLU A 41 6.06 -10.38 13.85
N LYS A 42 6.10 -10.88 12.61
CA LYS A 42 6.42 -10.07 11.43
C LYS A 42 5.42 -8.93 11.22
N LEU A 43 4.11 -9.22 11.31
CA LEU A 43 3.09 -8.19 11.14
C LEU A 43 3.16 -7.13 12.23
N THR A 44 3.46 -7.52 13.47
CA THR A 44 3.66 -6.58 14.58
C THR A 44 4.80 -5.62 14.29
N LEU A 45 5.94 -6.13 13.79
CA LEU A 45 7.08 -5.29 13.42
C LEU A 45 6.72 -4.23 12.37
N TYR A 46 5.92 -4.60 11.36
CA TYR A 46 5.37 -3.64 10.41
C TYR A 46 4.47 -2.60 11.07
N CYS A 47 3.56 -3.03 11.94
CA CYS A 47 2.58 -2.16 12.60
C CYS A 47 3.22 -1.16 13.58
N GLU A 48 4.35 -1.54 14.19
CA GLU A 48 5.16 -0.65 15.03
C GLU A 48 5.96 0.39 14.22
N ASN A 49 6.15 0.16 12.90
CA ASN A 49 6.94 1.02 12.01
C ASN A 49 6.16 1.46 10.76
N PRO A 50 5.06 2.25 10.90
CA PRO A 50 4.27 2.70 9.75
C PRO A 50 5.04 3.68 8.84
N LEU A 51 4.65 3.73 7.56
CA LEU A 51 5.24 4.62 6.55
C LEU A 51 4.82 6.08 6.72
N ASN A 52 3.53 6.31 6.96
CA ASN A 52 2.95 7.64 7.07
C ASN A 52 2.44 7.91 8.48
N SER A 53 2.61 9.14 8.93
CA SER A 53 2.02 9.67 10.16
C SER A 53 1.17 10.89 9.80
N ASP A 54 -0.14 10.65 9.60
CA ASP A 54 -1.16 11.62 9.18
C ASP A 54 -1.00 12.33 7.80
N LEU A 55 -2.09 12.92 7.33
CA LEU A 55 -2.21 13.60 6.01
C LEU A 55 -1.40 14.92 5.91
N ASN A 56 -0.88 15.42 7.03
CA ASN A 56 -0.14 16.68 7.16
C ASN A 56 1.33 16.47 7.61
N GLY A 57 1.79 15.22 7.71
CA GLY A 57 3.14 14.89 8.20
C GLY A 57 3.31 15.10 9.72
N VAL A 58 2.23 15.19 10.48
CA VAL A 58 2.27 15.33 11.95
C VAL A 58 1.96 13.98 12.59
N CYS A 59 3.00 13.38 13.16
CA CYS A 59 2.87 12.16 13.92
C CYS A 59 2.15 12.39 15.25
N ARG A 60 0.94 11.84 15.41
CA ARG A 60 0.31 11.71 16.73
C ARG A 60 0.88 10.49 17.43
N GLU A 61 1.98 10.70 18.13
CA GLU A 61 2.58 9.71 19.02
C GLU A 61 1.76 9.58 20.30
N THR A 62 1.45 8.35 20.69
CA THR A 62 0.97 7.97 22.02
C THR A 62 2.05 7.14 22.68
N GLU A 63 2.46 7.51 23.89
CA GLU A 63 3.43 6.74 24.66
C GLU A 63 2.70 5.69 25.50
N ILE A 64 3.04 4.42 25.30
CA ILE A 64 2.56 3.30 26.12
C ILE A 64 3.81 2.55 26.59
N ASP A 65 3.96 2.37 27.90
CA ASP A 65 5.10 1.66 28.52
C ASP A 65 6.49 2.18 28.08
N GLY A 66 6.63 3.49 27.87
CA GLY A 66 7.89 4.13 27.43
C GLY A 66 8.23 3.93 25.95
N LYS A 67 7.36 3.25 25.18
CA LYS A 67 7.44 3.15 23.72
C LYS A 67 6.47 4.12 23.07
N LYS A 68 6.93 4.81 22.04
CA LYS A 68 6.11 5.71 21.23
C LYS A 68 5.38 4.90 20.15
N TYR A 69 4.06 5.07 20.07
CA TYR A 69 3.17 4.39 19.13
C TYR A 69 2.40 5.41 18.30
N VAL A 70 2.29 5.18 17.00
CA VAL A 70 1.42 5.97 16.11
C VAL A 70 0.08 5.25 15.97
N LYS A 71 -0.75 5.25 17.00
CA LYS A 71 -1.98 4.44 17.01
C LYS A 71 -3.12 5.16 16.26
N GLY A 72 -3.65 4.54 15.19
CA GLY A 72 -4.88 4.97 14.50
C GLY A 72 -4.72 5.87 13.28
N PHE A 73 -3.48 6.22 12.89
CA PHE A 73 -3.19 7.02 11.68
C PHE A 73 -1.99 6.49 10.87
N GLY A 74 -1.38 5.40 11.32
CA GLY A 74 -0.25 4.78 10.66
C GLY A 74 -0.72 3.83 9.57
N GLU A 75 -0.05 3.88 8.42
CA GLU A 75 -0.26 2.87 7.38
C GLU A 75 0.99 2.04 7.20
N ILE A 76 0.80 0.74 6.99
CA ILE A 76 1.88 -0.19 6.68
C ILE A 76 1.82 -0.58 5.21
N ARG A 77 2.97 -1.00 4.67
CA ARG A 77 3.02 -1.70 3.39
C ARG A 77 3.66 -3.05 3.56
N ILE A 78 3.01 -4.06 2.98
CA ILE A 78 3.58 -5.40 2.87
C ILE A 78 3.93 -5.62 1.40
N ILE A 79 5.16 -6.05 1.13
CA ILE A 79 5.67 -6.24 -0.24
C ILE A 79 5.64 -7.73 -0.58
N ASP A 80 4.98 -8.10 -1.68
CA ASP A 80 5.08 -9.42 -2.28
C ASP A 80 6.04 -9.33 -3.47
N LEU A 81 7.30 -9.69 -3.24
CA LEU A 81 8.36 -9.66 -4.25
C LEU A 81 8.07 -10.61 -5.41
N LYS A 82 7.45 -11.76 -5.14
CA LYS A 82 7.17 -12.80 -6.14
C LYS A 82 6.10 -12.34 -7.12
N LYS A 83 5.01 -11.79 -6.61
CA LYS A 83 3.91 -11.25 -7.43
C LYS A 83 4.19 -9.82 -7.91
N LYS A 84 5.24 -9.17 -7.39
CA LYS A 84 5.57 -7.76 -7.65
C LYS A 84 4.41 -6.81 -7.33
N ILE A 85 3.72 -7.07 -6.22
CA ILE A 85 2.61 -6.25 -5.73
C ILE A 85 2.87 -5.81 -4.30
N ARG A 86 2.07 -4.84 -3.85
CA ARG A 86 2.11 -4.33 -2.48
C ARG A 86 0.71 -4.35 -1.88
N TYR A 87 0.64 -4.48 -0.56
CA TYR A 87 -0.59 -4.35 0.20
C TYR A 87 -0.50 -3.14 1.13
N ALA A 88 -1.59 -2.39 1.25
CA ALA A 88 -1.75 -1.25 2.13
C ALA A 88 -2.77 -1.59 3.20
N ALA A 89 -2.37 -1.45 4.45
CA ALA A 89 -3.18 -1.79 5.60
C ALA A 89 -3.06 -0.73 6.71
N PRO A 90 -4.07 -0.57 7.57
CA PRO A 90 -3.92 0.22 8.78
C PRO A 90 -2.93 -0.48 9.71
N ASN A 91 -2.08 0.28 10.41
CA ASN A 91 -1.18 -0.30 11.40
C ASN A 91 -1.90 -0.90 12.61
N VAL A 92 -3.16 -0.54 12.83
CA VAL A 92 -4.00 -1.15 13.87
C VAL A 92 -4.59 -2.51 13.47
N ILE A 93 -4.35 -2.99 12.24
CA ILE A 93 -4.89 -4.26 11.75
C ILE A 93 -4.50 -5.45 12.63
N ILE A 94 -3.33 -5.38 13.27
CA ILE A 94 -2.86 -6.44 14.17
C ILE A 94 -3.79 -6.61 15.38
N ASP A 95 -4.32 -5.51 15.94
CA ASP A 95 -5.27 -5.56 17.05
C ASP A 95 -6.57 -6.24 16.60
N ASP A 96 -7.06 -5.94 15.40
CA ASP A 96 -8.28 -6.54 14.87
C ASP A 96 -8.11 -8.04 14.58
N ILE A 97 -6.94 -8.46 14.11
CA ILE A 97 -6.61 -9.87 13.91
C ILE A 97 -6.53 -10.62 15.25
N LEU A 98 -5.80 -10.09 16.22
CA LEU A 98 -5.61 -10.73 17.53
C LEU A 98 -6.92 -10.83 18.33
N ASN A 99 -7.83 -9.87 18.15
CA ASN A 99 -9.16 -9.90 18.76
C ASN A 99 -10.18 -10.70 17.94
N GLY A 100 -9.78 -11.37 16.85
CA GLY A 100 -10.66 -12.15 16.00
C GLY A 100 -11.71 -11.31 15.25
N LYS A 101 -11.56 -9.98 15.21
CA LYS A 101 -12.46 -9.08 14.49
C LYS A 101 -12.21 -9.10 12.99
N TYR A 102 -10.99 -9.46 12.58
CA TYR A 102 -10.59 -9.51 11.18
C TYR A 102 -9.85 -10.80 10.85
N ILE A 103 -10.17 -11.36 9.68
CA ILE A 103 -9.45 -12.46 9.05
C ILE A 103 -8.84 -11.90 7.75
N PRO A 104 -7.50 -11.74 7.67
CA PRO A 104 -6.85 -11.27 6.45
C PRO A 104 -6.98 -12.29 5.31
N PRO A 105 -7.02 -11.83 4.05
CA PRO A 105 -6.85 -12.69 2.89
C PRO A 105 -5.55 -13.51 2.98
N ILE A 106 -5.59 -14.75 2.51
CA ILE A 106 -4.43 -15.65 2.56
C ILE A 106 -3.24 -15.08 1.77
N GLU A 107 -3.50 -14.35 0.69
CA GLU A 107 -2.44 -13.70 -0.10
C GLU A 107 -1.69 -12.61 0.67
N PHE A 108 -2.36 -11.93 1.61
CA PHE A 108 -1.73 -10.99 2.52
C PHE A 108 -0.90 -11.72 3.57
N VAL A 109 -1.43 -12.81 4.15
CA VAL A 109 -0.71 -13.65 5.11
C VAL A 109 0.58 -14.20 4.50
N ASP A 110 0.49 -14.77 3.30
CA ASP A 110 1.64 -15.28 2.55
C ASP A 110 2.68 -14.19 2.30
N ALA A 111 2.24 -12.98 1.96
CA ALA A 111 3.15 -11.85 1.71
C ALA A 111 3.85 -11.38 2.99
N VAL A 112 3.18 -11.38 4.14
CA VAL A 112 3.83 -11.09 5.43
C VAL A 112 4.88 -12.15 5.76
N LEU A 113 4.56 -13.43 5.53
CA LEU A 113 5.44 -14.54 5.85
C LEU A 113 6.67 -14.61 4.94
N THR A 114 6.48 -14.43 3.64
CA THR A 114 7.52 -14.66 2.61
C THR A 114 8.18 -13.39 2.08
N GLY A 115 7.54 -12.24 2.28
CA GLY A 115 8.08 -10.94 1.92
C GLY A 115 9.28 -10.55 2.78
N PRO A 116 9.91 -9.41 2.43
CA PRO A 116 10.95 -8.81 3.25
C PRO A 116 10.43 -8.56 4.67
N THR A 117 11.33 -8.33 5.62
CA THR A 117 10.98 -7.78 6.95
C THR A 117 11.28 -6.29 6.96
N PHE A 118 10.72 -5.55 7.92
CA PHE A 118 10.95 -4.10 7.99
C PHE A 118 12.45 -3.75 8.01
N ASP A 119 13.26 -4.51 8.72
CA ASP A 119 14.71 -4.33 8.88
C ASP A 119 15.56 -4.83 7.70
N SER A 120 14.96 -5.46 6.69
CA SER A 120 15.67 -5.91 5.49
C SER A 120 16.10 -4.75 4.60
N GLU A 121 17.19 -4.92 3.85
CA GLU A 121 17.69 -3.93 2.90
C GLU A 121 16.63 -3.58 1.84
N GLU A 122 15.92 -4.59 1.33
CA GLU A 122 14.87 -4.42 0.31
C GLU A 122 13.71 -3.57 0.81
N TYR A 123 13.28 -3.78 2.06
CA TYR A 123 12.21 -2.96 2.63
C TYR A 123 12.69 -1.54 2.95
N GLN A 124 13.91 -1.40 3.48
CA GLN A 124 14.48 -0.08 3.78
C GLN A 124 14.70 0.75 2.52
N GLU A 125 15.13 0.14 1.41
CA GLU A 125 15.20 0.80 0.12
C GLU A 125 13.82 1.28 -0.34
N PHE A 126 12.79 0.45 -0.23
CA PHE A 126 11.41 0.85 -0.52
C PHE A 126 10.96 2.00 0.39
N TYR A 127 11.19 1.89 1.70
CA TYR A 127 10.82 2.88 2.71
C TYR A 127 11.43 4.26 2.41
N LEU A 128 12.73 4.30 2.12
CA LEU A 128 13.44 5.54 1.76
C LEU A 128 12.95 6.14 0.45
N ASN A 129 12.49 5.30 -0.47
CA ASN A 129 11.93 5.74 -1.74
C ASN A 129 10.43 6.06 -1.67
N TYR A 130 9.76 5.85 -0.54
CA TYR A 130 8.33 6.09 -0.40
C TYR A 130 8.03 7.60 -0.31
N SER A 131 7.85 8.24 -1.46
CA SER A 131 7.55 9.67 -1.56
C SER A 131 6.77 9.98 -2.83
N GLU A 132 6.12 11.15 -2.86
CA GLU A 132 5.40 11.63 -4.06
C GLU A 132 6.30 11.66 -5.30
N LYS A 133 7.56 12.12 -5.17
CA LYS A 133 8.53 12.18 -6.27
C LYS A 133 8.80 10.80 -6.91
N ASN A 134 8.75 9.77 -6.09
CA ASN A 134 8.99 8.39 -6.48
C ASN A 134 7.66 7.60 -6.58
N PHE A 135 6.54 8.30 -6.73
CA PHE A 135 5.22 7.71 -6.91
C PHE A 135 4.87 6.69 -5.81
N TRP A 136 5.23 7.01 -4.57
CA TRP A 136 4.93 6.20 -3.39
C TRP A 136 5.53 4.79 -3.48
N GLY A 137 6.81 4.72 -3.88
CA GLY A 137 7.63 3.52 -3.90
C GLY A 137 7.38 2.62 -5.11
N GLU A 138 7.15 3.21 -6.29
CA GLU A 138 7.15 2.48 -7.55
C GLU A 138 8.54 1.93 -7.89
N ASN A 139 8.57 0.78 -8.56
CA ASN A 139 9.83 0.20 -9.03
C ASN A 139 10.38 0.98 -10.24
N GLU A 140 11.67 0.83 -10.51
CA GLU A 140 12.36 1.57 -11.58
C GLU A 140 11.72 1.37 -12.97
N GLU A 141 11.21 0.18 -13.26
CA GLU A 141 10.53 -0.13 -14.51
C GLU A 141 9.24 0.68 -14.66
N ASN A 142 8.41 0.71 -13.61
CA ASN A 142 7.17 1.47 -13.58
C ASN A 142 7.44 2.98 -13.56
N LEU A 143 8.47 3.45 -12.85
CA LEU A 143 8.91 4.84 -12.88
C LEU A 143 9.25 5.28 -14.31
N LYS A 144 10.01 4.47 -15.06
CA LYS A 144 10.31 4.75 -16.47
C LYS A 144 9.04 4.84 -17.31
N LYS A 145 8.08 3.93 -17.10
CA LYS A 145 6.78 3.95 -17.79
C LYS A 145 5.97 5.20 -17.45
N ILE A 146 5.93 5.59 -16.17
CA ILE A 146 5.23 6.80 -15.70
C ILE A 146 5.87 8.06 -16.28
N VAL A 147 7.19 8.19 -16.22
CA VAL A 147 7.91 9.31 -16.82
C VAL A 147 7.63 9.38 -18.32
N LYS A 148 7.65 8.24 -19.02
CA LYS A 148 7.39 8.21 -20.46
C LYS A 148 5.95 8.62 -20.80
N VAL A 149 4.98 8.19 -20.00
CA VAL A 149 3.59 8.63 -20.08
C VAL A 149 3.49 10.15 -19.93
N LEU A 150 4.19 10.73 -18.95
CA LEU A 150 4.15 12.16 -18.68
C LEU A 150 4.86 12.97 -19.78
N GLU A 151 5.91 12.43 -20.41
CA GLU A 151 6.54 13.03 -21.59
C GLU A 151 5.61 13.09 -22.81
N LEU A 152 4.77 12.06 -22.98
CA LEU A 152 3.82 11.96 -24.09
C LEU A 152 2.52 12.74 -23.82
N ALA A 153 2.42 13.43 -22.68
CA ALA A 153 1.28 14.27 -22.35
C ALA A 153 1.15 15.40 -23.38
N GLY A 154 0.10 15.33 -24.21
CA GLY A 154 -0.16 16.26 -25.32
C GLY A 154 0.10 15.68 -26.72
N ASP A 155 0.78 14.54 -26.85
CA ASP A 155 0.91 13.77 -28.09
C ASP A 155 -0.01 12.55 -28.06
N PHE A 156 -1.22 12.72 -28.56
CA PHE A 156 -2.26 11.69 -28.49
C PHE A 156 -1.90 10.39 -29.22
N GLU A 157 -1.27 10.48 -30.40
CA GLU A 157 -0.90 9.29 -31.19
C GLU A 157 0.31 8.59 -30.58
N GLY A 158 1.35 9.33 -30.17
CA GLY A 158 2.49 8.76 -29.46
C GLY A 158 2.08 8.09 -28.14
N PHE A 159 1.15 8.70 -27.41
CA PHE A 159 0.58 8.14 -26.18
C PHE A 159 -0.19 6.83 -26.42
N LYS A 160 -1.07 6.81 -27.43
CA LYS A 160 -1.86 5.64 -27.80
C LYS A 160 -0.98 4.47 -28.23
N ASP A 161 0.01 4.74 -29.09
CA ASP A 161 0.99 3.73 -29.53
C ASP A 161 1.79 3.19 -28.34
N TYR A 162 2.19 4.06 -27.41
CA TYR A 162 2.92 3.63 -26.22
C TYR A 162 2.09 2.70 -25.32
N ILE A 163 0.81 3.03 -25.06
CA ILE A 163 -0.10 2.15 -24.30
C ILE A 163 -0.25 0.78 -24.95
N LEU A 164 -0.56 0.75 -26.26
CA LEU A 164 -0.85 -0.48 -26.98
C LEU A 164 0.34 -1.46 -27.00
N ASN A 165 1.56 -0.91 -26.95
CA ASN A 165 2.79 -1.70 -27.06
C ASN A 165 3.44 -2.06 -25.71
N ASN A 166 3.01 -1.47 -24.58
CA ASN A 166 3.71 -1.62 -23.29
C ASN A 166 2.84 -2.10 -22.13
N ASP A 167 1.62 -2.58 -22.39
CA ASP A 167 0.70 -3.16 -21.39
C ASP A 167 0.59 -2.30 -20.12
N LEU A 168 0.25 -1.02 -20.32
CA LEU A 168 0.26 0.00 -19.27
C LEU A 168 -1.03 -0.07 -18.43
N ILE A 169 -1.22 -1.17 -17.71
CA ILE A 169 -2.36 -1.37 -16.80
C ILE A 169 -1.98 -0.85 -15.40
N ASN A 170 -2.89 -0.12 -14.73
CA ASN A 170 -2.73 0.40 -13.36
C ASN A 170 -1.56 1.38 -13.15
N ILE A 171 -1.15 2.12 -14.17
CA ILE A 171 -0.17 3.20 -14.00
C ILE A 171 -0.78 4.34 -13.18
N VAL A 172 -0.05 4.77 -12.17
CA VAL A 172 -0.38 5.91 -11.32
C VAL A 172 0.53 7.09 -11.66
N VAL A 173 -0.06 8.27 -11.82
CA VAL A 173 0.61 9.55 -12.03
C VAL A 173 0.26 10.49 -10.85
N PRO A 174 0.86 11.69 -10.72
CA PRO A 174 0.60 12.55 -9.57
C PRO A 174 -0.87 13.04 -9.52
N LYS A 175 -1.54 13.10 -10.68
CA LYS A 175 -2.95 13.46 -10.82
C LYS A 175 -3.93 12.27 -10.71
N GLY A 176 -3.47 11.09 -10.30
CA GLY A 176 -4.29 9.88 -10.14
C GLY A 176 -3.91 8.75 -11.08
N SER A 177 -4.85 7.87 -11.45
CA SER A 177 -4.55 6.83 -12.43
C SER A 177 -4.31 7.43 -13.83
N LEU A 178 -3.60 6.70 -14.69
CA LEU A 178 -3.40 7.04 -16.10
C LEU A 178 -4.72 7.38 -16.80
N LEU A 179 -5.79 6.66 -16.46
CA LEU A 179 -7.14 6.89 -17.00
C LEU A 179 -7.71 8.26 -16.58
N ASN A 180 -7.43 8.70 -15.35
CA ASN A 180 -7.87 10.00 -14.86
C ASN A 180 -7.01 11.14 -15.45
N TYR A 181 -5.72 10.87 -15.68
CA TYR A 181 -4.80 11.81 -16.32
C TYR A 181 -5.20 12.12 -17.76
N THR A 182 -5.54 11.10 -18.55
CA THR A 182 -5.96 11.29 -19.95
C THR A 182 -7.27 12.06 -20.09
N ILE A 183 -8.20 11.90 -19.15
CA ILE A 183 -9.47 12.65 -19.11
C ILE A 183 -9.24 14.13 -18.75
N THR A 184 -8.22 14.44 -17.95
CA THR A 184 -7.96 15.82 -17.47
C THR A 184 -7.13 16.65 -18.44
N GLU A 185 -6.18 16.06 -19.16
CA GLU A 185 -5.38 16.75 -20.19
C GLU A 185 -6.06 16.79 -21.57
N GLY A 186 -7.12 16.00 -21.79
CA GLY A 186 -7.91 16.00 -23.04
C GLY A 186 -8.94 17.13 -23.15
N LYS A 187 -8.87 18.16 -22.31
CA LYS A 187 -9.70 19.37 -22.35
C LYS A 187 -8.90 20.57 -22.78
#